data_AF-A0A441TNM0-F1
#
_entry.id   AF-A0A441TNM0-F1
#
_cell.length_a   1.000
_cell.length_b   1.000
_cell.length_c   1.000
_cell.angle_alpha   90.00
_cell.angle_beta   90.00
_cell.angle_gamma   90.00
#
_symmetry.space_group_name_H-M   'P 1'
#
loop_
_entity.id
_entity.type
_entity.pdbx_description
1 polymer ?
#
loop_
_entity_poly.entity_id
_entity_poly.type
_entity_poly.pdbx_seq_one_letter_code
_entity_poly.pdbx_strand_id
1 'polypeptide(L)' 'MPGLSEVEAQARLLAEGFNELPTTGRRTPLRIALEVMREPMLALLLGGGAVYLLLGDLQEALILLAFATLSVGITIVQE' A
#
# COMPACT_ATOMS: atom_id res chain seq x y z
N MET A 1 42.70 0.95 -13.04
CA MET A 1 42.70 1.71 -11.78
C MET A 1 42.80 0.70 -10.64
N PRO A 2 43.78 0.80 -9.73
CA PRO A 2 43.84 -0.11 -8.58
C PRO A 2 42.62 0.12 -7.68
N GLY A 3 42.09 -0.96 -7.10
CA GLY A 3 40.97 -0.92 -6.17
C GLY A 3 41.34 -0.31 -4.81
N LEU A 4 40.38 -0.26 -3.89
CA LEU A 4 40.60 0.23 -2.52
C LEU A 4 41.51 -0.72 -1.74
N SER A 5 42.34 -0.15 -0.87
CA SER A 5 43.04 -0.92 0.16
C SER A 5 42.05 -1.45 1.21
N GLU A 6 42.39 -2.55 1.87
CA GLU A 6 41.53 -3.18 2.89
C GLU A 6 41.21 -2.20 4.04
N VAL A 7 42.19 -1.37 4.41
CA VAL A 7 42.04 -0.32 5.43
C VAL A 7 41.05 0.75 5.00
N GLU A 8 41.12 1.23 3.75
CA GLU A 8 40.15 2.21 3.22
C GLU A 8 38.75 1.62 3.07
N ALA A 9 38.64 0.35 2.65
CA ALA A 9 37.36 -0.32 2.55
C ALA A 9 36.68 -0.45 3.93
N GLN A 10 37.44 -0.81 4.97
CA GLN A 10 36.92 -0.98 6.32
C GLN A 10 36.58 0.37 6.98
N ALA A 11 37.41 1.41 6.76
CA ALA A 11 37.12 2.77 7.23
C ALA A 11 35.81 3.32 6.62
N ARG A 12 35.58 3.08 5.32
CA ARG A 12 34.33 3.48 4.65
C ARG A 12 33.13 2.69 5.15
N LEU A 13 33.27 1.38 5.34
CA LEU A 13 32.19 0.54 5.86
C LEU A 13 31.75 0.96 7.27
N LEU A 14 32.69 1.38 8.13
CA LEU A 14 32.37 1.88 9.46
C LEU A 14 31.73 3.28 9.43
N ALA A 15 32.13 4.13 8.48
CA ALA A 15 31.63 5.50 8.36
C ALA A 15 30.25 5.59 7.70
N GLU A 16 30.02 4.79 6.65
CA GLU A 16 28.79 4.83 5.83
C GLU A 16 27.79 3.73 6.23
N GLY A 17 28.25 2.71 6.96
CA GLY A 17 27.49 1.50 7.20
C GLY A 17 27.51 0.57 5.99
N PHE A 18 26.85 -0.58 6.13
CA PHE A 18 26.66 -1.47 4.98
C PHE A 18 25.80 -0.78 3.93
N ASN A 19 26.15 -0.94 2.65
CA ASN A 19 25.35 -0.47 1.52
C ASN A 19 24.11 -1.36 1.32
N GLU A 20 23.28 -1.44 2.36
CA GLU A 20 22.01 -2.14 2.36
C GLU A 20 20.93 -1.11 2.06
N LEU A 21 20.05 -1.43 1.10
CA LEU A 21 18.87 -0.62 0.94
C LEU A 21 18.02 -0.72 2.21
N PRO A 22 17.45 0.39 2.71
CA PRO A 22 16.53 0.33 3.83
C PRO A 22 15.44 -0.66 3.49
N THR A 23 15.34 -1.73 4.29
CA THR A 23 14.27 -2.70 4.14
C THR A 23 12.96 -1.95 4.34
N THR A 24 12.19 -1.80 3.27
CA THR A 24 10.85 -1.22 3.32
C THR A 24 10.08 -2.04 4.34
N GLY A 25 9.84 -1.48 5.53
CA GLY A 25 9.32 -2.23 6.67
C GLY A 25 8.14 -3.09 6.24
N ARG A 26 8.15 -4.37 6.61
CA ARG A 26 7.18 -5.40 6.19
C ARG A 26 5.80 -4.77 5.96
N ARG A 27 5.42 -4.60 4.69
CA ARG A 27 4.08 -4.13 4.34
C ARG A 27 3.11 -5.23 4.79
N THR A 28 2.39 -4.97 5.87
CA THR A 28 1.40 -5.92 6.34
C THR A 28 0.11 -5.73 5.54
N PRO A 29 -0.64 -6.80 5.25
CA PRO A 29 -1.92 -6.70 4.54
C PRO A 29 -2.88 -5.70 5.19
N LEU A 30 -2.81 -5.59 6.52
CA LEU A 30 -3.62 -4.66 7.31
C LEU A 30 -3.24 -3.20 7.06
N ARG A 31 -1.95 -2.90 6.83
CA ARG A 31 -1.48 -1.56 6.46
C ARG A 31 -1.92 -1.19 5.03
N ILE A 32 -1.83 -2.14 4.10
CA ILE A 32 -2.29 -1.96 2.71
C ILE A 32 -3.78 -1.65 2.70
N ALA A 33 -4.60 -2.42 3.43
CA ALA A 33 -6.03 -2.15 3.55
C ALA A 33 -6.33 -0.72 4.09
N LEU A 34 -5.60 -0.28 5.12
CA LEU A 34 -5.74 1.08 5.68
C LEU A 34 -5.30 2.19 4.71
N GLU A 35 -4.29 1.94 3.89
CA GLU A 35 -3.85 2.86 2.84
C GLU A 35 -4.90 2.96 1.72
N VAL A 36 -5.46 1.83 1.29
CA VAL A 36 -6.53 1.79 0.27
C VAL A 36 -7.82 2.45 0.77
N MET A 37 -8.15 2.34 2.07
CA MET A 37 -9.27 3.07 2.65
C MET A 37 -9.14 4.60 2.57
N ARG A 38 -7.93 5.13 2.38
CA ARG A 38 -7.69 6.57 2.20
C ARG A 38 -7.79 7.01 0.74
N GLU A 39 -7.97 6.08 -0.20
CA GLU A 39 -8.08 6.42 -1.61
C GLU A 39 -9.42 7.11 -1.91
N PRO A 40 -9.40 8.18 -2.73
CA PRO A 40 -10.60 8.94 -3.07
C PRO A 40 -11.67 8.09 -3.74
N MET A 41 -11.26 7.07 -4.51
CA MET A 41 -12.17 6.15 -5.19
C MET A 41 -13.01 5.33 -4.19
N LEU A 42 -12.39 4.81 -3.12
CA LEU A 42 -13.12 4.01 -2.13
C LEU A 42 -14.11 4.88 -1.35
N ALA A 43 -13.71 6.11 -1.00
CA ALA A 43 -14.60 7.08 -0.37
C ALA A 43 -15.81 7.40 -1.24
N LEU A 44 -15.63 7.55 -2.56
CA LEU A 44 -16.73 7.78 -3.51
C LEU A 44 -17.67 6.57 -3.61
N LEU A 45 -17.12 5.34 -3.68
CA LEU A 45 -17.93 4.12 -3.75
C LEU A 45 -18.75 3.92 -2.47
N LEU A 46 -18.14 4.12 -1.30
CA LEU A 46 -18.83 4.03 -0.01
C LEU A 46 -19.88 5.14 0.14
N GLY A 47 -19.56 6.37 -0.25
CA GLY A 47 -20.48 7.50 -0.24
C GLY A 47 -21.68 7.26 -1.16
N GLY A 48 -21.44 6.80 -2.39
CA GLY A 48 -22.49 6.40 -3.33
C GLY A 48 -23.34 5.26 -2.78
N GLY A 49 -22.73 4.24 -2.20
CA GLY A 49 -23.43 3.11 -1.59
C GLY A 49 -24.34 3.55 -0.44
N ALA A 50 -23.86 4.45 0.43
CA ALA A 50 -24.67 5.03 1.50
C ALA A 50 -25.86 5.85 0.95
N VAL A 51 -25.65 6.62 -0.12
CA VAL A 51 -26.72 7.36 -0.79
C VAL A 51 -27.77 6.41 -1.37
N TYR A 52 -27.37 5.36 -2.08
CA TYR A 52 -28.32 4.37 -2.63
C TYR A 52 -29.08 3.61 -1.54
N LEU A 53 -28.44 3.28 -0.42
CA LEU A 53 -29.12 2.71 0.75
C LEU A 53 -30.17 3.67 1.32
N LEU A 54 -29.88 4.98 1.39
CA LEU A 54 -30.84 5.99 1.82
C LEU A 54 -32.01 6.15 0.84
N LEU A 55 -31.77 5.94 -0.45
CA LEU A 55 -32.80 5.92 -1.48
C LEU A 55 -33.63 4.62 -1.46
N GLY A 56 -33.22 3.61 -0.69
CA GLY A 56 -33.87 2.31 -0.61
C GLY A 56 -33.47 1.34 -1.73
N ASP A 57 -32.43 1.68 -2.50
CA ASP A 57 -31.95 0.87 -3.60
C ASP A 57 -30.79 -0.04 -3.16
N LEU A 58 -31.16 -1.25 -2.75
CA LEU A 58 -30.21 -2.27 -2.30
C LEU A 58 -29.32 -2.79 -3.42
N GLN A 59 -29.82 -2.86 -4.66
CA GLN A 59 -29.09 -3.46 -5.76
C GLN A 59 -27.86 -2.59 -6.12
N GLU A 60 -28.08 -1.30 -6.25
CA GLU A 60 -27.05 -0.32 -6.62
C GLU A 60 -26.02 -0.17 -5.48
N ALA A 61 -26.48 -0.17 -4.24
CA ALA A 61 -25.60 -0.18 -3.07
C ALA A 61 -24.71 -1.44 -3.03
N LEU A 62 -25.26 -2.63 -3.30
CA LEU A 62 -24.51 -3.88 -3.34
C LEU A 62 -23.48 -3.91 -4.48
N ILE A 63 -23.83 -3.36 -5.65
CA ILE A 63 -22.90 -3.22 -6.78
C ILE A 63 -21.69 -2.36 -6.37
N LEU A 64 -21.93 -1.21 -5.73
CA LEU A 64 -20.84 -0.32 -5.28
C LEU A 64 -19.97 -0.98 -4.20
N LEU A 65 -20.58 -1.69 -3.25
CA LEU A 65 -19.84 -2.45 -2.24
C LEU A 65 -19.02 -3.59 -2.84
N ALA A 66 -19.55 -4.28 -3.86
CA ALA A 66 -18.81 -5.31 -4.58
C ALA A 66 -17.58 -4.74 -5.29
N PHE A 67 -17.72 -3.60 -5.99
CA PHE A 67 -16.59 -2.92 -6.61
C PHE A 67 -15.56 -2.43 -5.60
N ALA A 68 -15.99 -1.84 -4.48
CA ALA A 68 -15.08 -1.40 -3.43
C ALA A 68 -14.29 -2.57 -2.85
N THR A 69 -14.96 -3.69 -2.55
CA THR A 69 -14.34 -4.90 -2.00
C THR A 69 -13.37 -5.55 -3.00
N LEU A 70 -13.77 -5.63 -4.27
CA LEU A 70 -12.93 -6.16 -5.35
C LEU A 70 -11.67 -5.31 -5.52
N SER A 71 -11.80 -3.98 -5.52
CA SER A 71 -10.67 -3.05 -5.63
C SER A 71 -9.66 -3.29 -4.50
N VAL A 72 -10.12 -3.36 -3.24
CA VAL A 72 -9.25 -3.62 -2.08
C VAL A 72 -8.57 -4.99 -2.20
N GLY A 73 -9.32 -6.03 -2.57
CA GLY A 73 -8.79 -7.38 -2.73
C GLY A 73 -7.71 -7.47 -3.80
N ILE A 74 -7.91 -6.79 -4.93
CA ILE A 74 -6.92 -6.71 -6.01
C ILE A 74 -5.65 -6.02 -5.49
N THR A 75 -5.76 -4.88 -4.81
CA THR A 75 -4.59 -4.17 -4.28
C THR A 75 -3.80 -5.01 -3.28
N ILE A 76 -4.49 -5.74 -2.39
CA ILE A 76 -3.83 -6.62 -1.42
C ILE A 76 -3.07 -7.77 -2.10
N VAL A 77 -3.58 -8.31 -3.21
CA VAL A 77 -2.95 -9.41 -3.93
C VAL A 77 -1.78 -8.93 -4.82
N GLN A 78 -1.86 -7.70 -5.34
CA GLN A 78 -0.86 -7.15 -6.25
C GLN A 78 0.35 -6.52 -5.53
N GLU A 79 0.18 -6.11 -4.27
CA GLU A 79 1.22 -5.51 -3.44
C GLU A 79 2.02 -6.55 -2.64
#